data_AF-A0A7S1Z033-F1
#
_entry.id   AF-A0A7S1Z033-F1
#
_cell.length_a   1.000
_cell.length_b   1.000
_cell.length_c   1.000
_cell.angle_alpha   90.00
_cell.angle_beta   90.00
_cell.angle_gamma   90.00
#
_symmetry.space_group_name_H-M   'P 1'
#
loop_
_entity.id
_entity.type
_entity.pdbx_description
1 polymer ?
#
loop_
_entity_poly.entity_id
_entity_poly.type
_entity_poly.pdbx_seq_one_letter_code
_entity_poly.pdbx_strand_id
1 'polypeptide(L)'
;YGIAFCTPLVGYVGYRLVTDRLGIQLLWKEVLGKVGEFYAEHIADPVQSIYKELFTKKGREDVTDREARVNAIKSLQNMIKSWLDETYPDPAMSESERIERGRAMDMSLIEEKKEKSIRQIYEINNIVWMSLIEMQFIKKELMNALCSMDELMGSNEINMKVAAMTPAFILMYGIRSLGRYFRYALLKLGKSKEETFAHFRTIVLDIERLLVMRDNPPSAPPPLMWGAANANKNSMAPISVDPSSSTAAGPYGDLGRSTILNAEDLGMLMLLVRECRTILWENRRRFSPAVVRNVSEDLAELVGERGSVSVQQQLQIVGRMCRTYSFLKVLSTGLPFKLVRRSG
;
A
#
# COMPACT_ATOMS: atom_id res chain seq x y z
N TYR A 1 34.11 -24.92 -7.05
CA TYR A 1 33.38 -25.94 -7.83
C TYR A 1 32.07 -26.44 -7.19
N GLY A 2 31.73 -26.14 -5.91
CA GLY A 2 30.47 -26.60 -5.28
C GLY A 2 29.19 -25.82 -5.65
N ILE A 3 29.30 -24.54 -6.01
CA ILE A 3 28.12 -23.67 -6.25
C ILE A 3 27.41 -24.00 -7.58
N ALA A 4 28.12 -24.57 -8.55
CA ALA A 4 27.57 -24.87 -9.89
C ALA A 4 26.71 -26.15 -9.94
N PHE A 5 26.86 -27.05 -8.97
CA PHE A 5 26.04 -28.28 -8.87
C PHE A 5 24.81 -28.11 -7.99
N CYS A 6 24.81 -27.14 -7.06
CA CYS A 6 23.66 -26.89 -6.19
C CYS A 6 22.47 -26.26 -6.92
N THR A 7 22.70 -25.35 -7.88
CA THR A 7 21.64 -24.68 -8.63
C THR A 7 20.76 -25.62 -9.46
N PRO A 8 21.29 -26.57 -10.27
CA PRO A 8 20.44 -27.49 -11.02
C PRO A 8 19.76 -28.53 -10.12
N LEU A 9 20.37 -28.93 -9.01
CA LEU A 9 19.82 -29.93 -8.09
C LEU A 9 18.66 -29.34 -7.26
N VAL A 10 18.79 -28.10 -6.79
CA VAL A 10 17.70 -27.35 -6.15
C VAL A 10 16.58 -27.08 -7.14
N GLY A 11 16.90 -26.78 -8.41
CA GLY A 11 15.91 -26.63 -9.48
C GLY A 11 15.15 -27.91 -9.79
N TYR A 12 15.84 -29.06 -9.85
CA TYR A 12 15.24 -30.37 -10.13
C TYR A 12 14.39 -30.88 -8.97
N VAL A 13 14.88 -30.74 -7.74
CA VAL A 13 14.12 -31.09 -6.53
C VAL A 13 12.90 -30.18 -6.39
N GLY A 14 13.05 -28.87 -6.61
CA GLY A 14 11.94 -27.92 -6.61
C GLY A 14 10.90 -28.21 -7.69
N TYR A 15 11.33 -28.53 -8.91
CA TYR A 15 10.44 -28.91 -10.00
C TYR A 15 9.65 -30.19 -9.68
N ARG A 16 10.34 -31.22 -9.17
CA ARG A 16 9.73 -32.52 -8.84
C ARG A 16 8.75 -32.42 -7.65
N LEU A 17 9.04 -31.57 -6.66
CA LEU A 17 8.14 -31.30 -5.52
C LEU A 17 6.91 -30.46 -5.89
N VAL A 18 7.01 -29.59 -6.89
CA VAL A 18 5.87 -28.78 -7.38
C VAL A 18 4.93 -29.61 -8.26
N THR A 19 5.42 -30.66 -8.93
CA THR A 19 4.57 -31.55 -9.75
C THR A 19 3.74 -32.54 -8.93
N ASP A 20 4.18 -32.94 -7.73
CA ASP A 20 3.42 -33.85 -6.88
C ASP A 20 2.51 -33.11 -5.89
N ARG A 21 1.18 -33.24 -6.07
CA ARG A 21 0.17 -32.65 -5.16
C ARG A 21 0.38 -33.04 -3.68
N LEU A 22 0.95 -34.21 -3.42
CA LEU A 22 1.31 -34.69 -2.07
C LEU A 22 2.52 -33.95 -1.50
N GLY A 23 3.54 -33.66 -2.32
CA GLY A 23 4.73 -32.91 -1.92
C GLY A 23 4.41 -31.47 -1.55
N ILE A 24 3.51 -30.83 -2.32
CA ILE A 24 3.03 -29.48 -2.03
C ILE A 24 2.29 -29.41 -0.68
N GLN A 25 1.45 -30.41 -0.36
CA GLN A 25 0.74 -30.43 0.93
C GLN A 25 1.67 -30.62 2.13
N LEU A 26 2.69 -31.48 1.99
CA LEU A 26 3.69 -31.70 3.04
C LEU A 26 4.54 -30.44 3.25
N LEU A 27 5.03 -29.83 2.16
CA LEU A 27 5.75 -28.56 2.21
C LEU A 27 4.91 -27.45 2.84
N TRP A 28 3.62 -27.35 2.51
CA TRP A 28 2.75 -26.36 3.12
C TRP A 28 2.63 -26.56 4.63
N LYS A 29 2.48 -27.80 5.11
CA LYS A 29 2.43 -28.08 6.56
C LYS A 29 3.75 -27.73 7.25
N GLU A 30 4.87 -28.05 6.62
CA GLU A 30 6.21 -27.80 7.17
C GLU A 30 6.52 -26.30 7.21
N VAL A 31 6.17 -25.57 6.14
CA VAL A 31 6.28 -24.11 6.07
C VAL A 31 5.33 -23.43 7.06
N LEU A 32 4.08 -23.89 7.20
CA LEU A 32 3.14 -23.35 8.20
C LEU A 32 3.66 -23.57 9.63
N GLY A 33 4.22 -24.74 9.92
CA GLY A 33 4.87 -25.04 11.19
C GLY A 33 6.04 -24.12 11.46
N LYS A 34 6.95 -23.97 10.50
CA LYS A 34 8.15 -23.12 10.62
C LYS A 34 7.84 -21.63 10.70
N VAL A 35 6.81 -21.16 10.00
CA VAL A 35 6.33 -19.77 10.12
C VAL A 35 5.65 -19.54 11.48
N GLY A 36 4.94 -20.54 12.00
CA GLY A 36 4.37 -20.49 13.35
C GLY A 36 5.44 -20.42 14.44
N GLU A 37 6.46 -21.29 14.37
CA GLU A 37 7.64 -21.28 15.26
C GLU A 37 8.37 -19.94 15.19
N PHE A 38 8.67 -19.46 13.97
CA PHE A 38 9.32 -18.16 13.78
C PHE A 38 8.49 -17.00 14.34
N TYR A 39 7.17 -17.01 14.13
CA TYR A 39 6.28 -15.98 14.67
C TYR A 39 6.25 -16.01 16.20
N ALA A 40 6.18 -17.20 16.81
CA ALA A 40 6.22 -17.33 18.26
C ALA A 40 7.54 -16.79 18.83
N GLU A 41 8.66 -17.28 18.33
CA GLU A 41 9.99 -17.02 18.88
C GLU A 41 10.50 -15.60 18.58
N HIS A 42 10.25 -15.07 17.38
CA HIS A 42 10.83 -13.80 16.93
C HIS A 42 9.86 -12.61 17.03
N ILE A 43 8.55 -12.85 17.16
CA ILE A 43 7.55 -11.78 17.18
C ILE A 43 6.74 -11.82 18.49
N ALA A 44 6.15 -12.96 18.86
CA ALA A 44 5.26 -13.02 20.01
C ALA A 44 6.01 -12.89 21.34
N ASP A 45 7.05 -13.70 21.56
CA ASP A 45 7.82 -13.71 22.81
C ASP A 45 8.50 -12.35 23.08
N PRO A 46 9.14 -11.71 22.09
CA PRO A 46 9.81 -10.44 22.33
C PRO A 46 8.82 -9.27 22.51
N VAL A 47 7.68 -9.27 21.82
CA VAL A 47 6.63 -8.27 22.02
C VAL A 47 5.99 -8.42 23.40
N GLN A 48 5.75 -9.65 23.84
CA GLN A 48 5.23 -9.91 25.18
C GLN A 48 6.24 -9.51 26.26
N SER A 49 7.53 -9.76 26.03
CA SER A 49 8.63 -9.32 26.91
C SER A 49 8.65 -7.79 27.03
N ILE A 50 8.68 -7.06 25.91
CA ILE A 50 8.65 -5.59 25.91
C ILE A 50 7.37 -5.07 26.56
N TYR A 51 6.20 -5.65 26.26
CA TYR A 51 4.94 -5.21 26.85
C TYR A 51 4.95 -5.38 28.37
N LYS A 52 5.43 -6.53 28.86
CA LYS A 52 5.57 -6.78 30.30
C LYS A 52 6.56 -5.80 30.94
N GLU A 53 7.65 -5.48 30.26
CA GLU A 53 8.68 -4.53 30.72
C GLU A 53 8.17 -3.07 30.75
N LEU A 54 7.43 -2.62 29.73
CA LEU A 54 6.90 -1.25 29.63
C LEU A 54 5.71 -1.00 30.57
N PHE A 55 4.83 -1.99 30.74
CA PHE A 55 3.59 -1.81 31.50
C PHE A 55 3.64 -2.37 32.93
N THR A 56 4.60 -3.25 33.25
CA THR A 56 4.79 -3.75 34.61
C THR A 56 5.99 -3.06 35.25
N LYS A 57 5.74 -2.07 36.12
CA LYS A 57 6.76 -1.40 36.96
C LYS A 57 7.65 -2.35 37.81
N LYS A 58 7.32 -3.65 37.83
CA LYS A 58 7.96 -4.71 38.61
C LYS A 58 9.11 -5.41 37.87
N GLY A 59 9.33 -5.10 36.58
CA GLY A 59 10.37 -5.71 35.75
C GLY A 59 11.67 -4.91 35.62
N ARG A 60 11.66 -3.62 36.00
CA ARG A 60 12.91 -2.96 36.39
C ARG A 60 13.25 -3.53 37.74
N GLU A 61 14.15 -4.50 37.78
CA GLU A 61 14.96 -4.69 38.98
C GLU A 61 15.64 -3.33 39.22
N ASP A 62 15.05 -2.50 40.08
CA ASP A 62 15.76 -1.40 40.73
C ASP A 62 16.83 -2.10 41.57
N VAL A 63 17.96 -2.44 40.94
CA VAL A 63 19.14 -3.04 41.58
C VAL A 63 19.65 -2.11 42.68
N THR A 64 19.27 -0.83 42.64
CA THR A 64 19.46 0.13 43.72
C THR A 64 18.15 0.40 44.45
N ASP A 65 18.01 -0.22 45.61
CA ASP A 65 16.96 0.09 46.58
C ASP A 65 16.94 1.60 46.85
N ARG A 66 15.94 2.29 46.29
CA ARG A 66 15.77 3.74 46.42
C ARG A 66 15.77 4.15 47.90
N GLU A 67 15.30 3.26 48.77
CA GLU A 67 15.35 3.40 50.21
C GLU A 67 16.78 3.39 50.76
N ALA A 68 17.64 2.48 50.29
CA ALA A 68 19.05 2.43 50.68
C ALA A 68 19.82 3.70 50.29
N ARG A 69 19.51 4.32 49.14
CA ARG A 69 20.09 5.61 48.73
C ARG A 69 19.66 6.75 49.65
N VAL A 70 18.36 6.83 49.97
CA VAL A 70 17.82 7.85 50.88
C VAL A 70 18.42 7.70 52.27
N ASN A 71 18.58 6.46 52.75
CA ASN A 71 19.22 6.17 54.03
C ASN A 71 20.70 6.58 54.04
N ALA A 72 21.44 6.33 52.95
CA ALA A 72 22.84 6.77 52.82
C ALA A 72 22.97 8.31 52.84
N ILE A 73 22.11 9.02 52.10
CA ILE A 73 22.08 10.49 52.09
C ILE A 73 21.77 11.04 53.50
N LYS A 74 20.75 10.49 54.16
CA LYS A 74 20.36 10.92 55.51
C LYS A 74 21.45 10.64 56.54
N SER A 75 22.12 9.49 56.43
CA SER A 75 23.27 9.16 57.29
C SER A 75 24.42 10.14 57.09
N LEU A 76 24.75 10.46 55.83
CA LEU A 76 25.83 11.40 55.51
C LEU A 76 25.53 12.81 56.03
N GLN A 77 24.29 13.30 55.84
CA GLN A 77 23.84 14.59 56.38
C GLN A 77 23.99 14.66 57.90
N ASN A 78 23.63 13.59 58.60
CA ASN A 78 23.77 13.53 60.06
C ASN A 78 25.24 13.53 60.50
N MET A 79 26.11 12.79 59.81
CA MET A 79 27.54 12.76 60.15
C MET A 79 28.24 14.09 59.87
N ILE A 80 27.96 14.74 58.73
CA ILE A 80 28.51 16.06 58.40
C ILE A 80 28.03 17.10 59.41
N LYS A 81 26.75 17.06 59.79
CA LYS A 81 26.22 17.94 60.82
C LYS A 81 26.94 17.74 62.16
N SER A 82 27.07 16.49 62.62
CA SER A 82 27.77 16.17 63.86
C SER A 82 29.23 16.65 63.84
N TRP A 83 29.92 16.49 62.71
CA TRP A 83 31.29 16.94 62.55
C TRP A 83 31.43 18.47 62.53
N LEU A 84 30.50 19.18 61.88
CA LEU A 84 30.48 20.65 61.86
C LEU A 84 30.25 21.22 63.27
N ASP A 85 29.35 20.61 64.04
CA ASP A 85 29.04 21.02 65.41
C ASP A 85 30.24 20.80 66.37
N GLU A 86 31.04 19.75 66.15
CA GLU A 86 32.25 19.47 66.94
C GLU A 86 33.48 20.29 66.53
N THR A 87 33.66 20.54 65.23
CA THR A 87 34.87 21.17 64.68
C THR A 87 34.80 22.70 64.70
N TYR A 88 33.61 23.27 64.56
CA TYR A 88 33.37 24.72 64.52
C TYR A 88 32.24 25.12 65.48
N PRO A 89 32.47 25.10 66.81
CA PRO A 89 31.51 25.66 67.77
C PRO A 89 31.37 27.19 67.58
N ASP A 90 30.24 27.75 68.03
CA ASP A 90 30.01 29.20 67.99
C ASP A 90 31.14 29.96 68.73
N PRO A 91 31.70 31.06 68.16
CA PRO A 91 31.17 31.92 67.09
C PRO A 91 31.84 31.74 65.71
N ALA A 92 32.55 30.64 65.46
CA ALA A 92 33.37 30.49 64.24
C ALA A 92 32.56 30.31 62.95
N MET A 93 31.32 29.83 63.02
CA MET A 93 30.42 29.64 61.88
C MET A 93 28.96 29.76 62.34
N SER A 94 28.12 30.53 61.63
CA SER A 94 26.73 30.70 62.02
C SER A 94 25.96 29.38 61.97
N GLU A 95 25.00 29.19 62.88
CA GLU A 95 24.19 27.97 62.95
C GLU A 95 23.38 27.75 61.66
N SER A 96 22.96 28.83 60.99
CA SER A 96 22.29 28.77 59.69
C SER A 96 23.19 28.21 58.58
N GLU A 97 24.47 28.62 58.55
CA GLU A 97 25.43 28.19 57.54
C GLU A 97 25.84 26.72 57.74
N ARG A 98 25.96 26.26 58.99
CA ARG A 98 26.21 24.85 59.34
C ARG A 98 25.11 23.93 58.82
N ILE A 99 23.85 24.33 59.00
CA ILE A 99 22.68 23.54 58.57
C ILE A 99 22.58 23.52 57.04
N GLU A 100 22.85 24.63 56.37
CA GLU A 100 22.85 24.72 54.91
C GLU A 100 23.94 23.85 54.29
N ARG A 101 25.18 23.93 54.81
CA ARG A 101 26.30 23.11 54.36
C ARG A 101 26.09 21.61 54.64
N GLY A 102 25.51 21.26 55.78
CA GLY A 102 25.13 19.88 56.10
C GLY A 102 24.06 19.32 55.15
N ARG A 103 23.08 20.15 54.73
CA ARG A 103 22.07 19.77 53.73
C ARG A 103 22.66 19.63 52.33
N ALA A 104 23.57 20.54 51.96
CA ALA A 104 24.29 20.51 50.69
C ALA A 104 25.30 19.35 50.60
N MET A 105 25.65 18.72 51.74
CA MET A 105 26.68 17.67 51.84
C MET A 105 28.03 18.15 51.28
N ASP A 106 28.41 19.37 51.62
CA ASP A 106 29.65 19.99 51.17
C ASP A 106 30.86 19.30 51.84
N MET A 107 31.60 18.53 51.05
CA MET A 107 32.75 17.72 51.50
C MET A 107 34.06 18.51 51.49
N SER A 108 34.12 19.67 50.83
CA SER A 108 35.37 20.40 50.59
C SER A 108 36.09 20.84 51.88
N LEU A 109 35.33 21.24 52.90
CA LEU A 109 35.90 21.61 54.21
C LEU A 109 36.47 20.42 54.99
N ILE A 110 35.83 19.25 54.85
CA ILE A 110 36.26 18.02 55.51
C ILE A 110 37.54 17.51 54.85
N GLU A 111 37.63 17.57 53.52
CA GLU A 111 38.85 17.22 52.77
C GLU A 111 40.02 18.13 53.14
N GLU A 112 39.82 19.45 53.17
CA GLU A 112 40.86 20.42 53.52
C GLU A 112 41.37 20.19 54.95
N LYS A 113 40.44 19.96 55.89
CA LYS A 113 40.80 19.71 57.29
C LYS A 113 41.49 18.36 57.45
N LYS A 114 41.03 17.32 56.76
CA LYS A 114 41.65 15.99 56.72
C LYS A 114 43.08 16.07 56.18
N GLU A 115 43.33 16.79 55.09
CA GLU A 115 44.67 16.95 54.51
C GLU A 115 45.64 17.65 55.49
N LYS A 116 45.16 18.67 56.21
CA LYS A 116 45.93 19.35 57.25
C LYS A 116 46.21 18.44 58.45
N SER A 117 45.22 17.67 58.90
CA SER A 117 45.37 16.74 60.04
C SER A 117 46.23 15.53 59.69
N ILE A 118 46.25 15.04 58.44
CA ILE A 118 47.17 13.95 58.01
C ILE A 118 48.64 14.29 58.27
N ARG A 119 49.01 15.58 58.23
CA ARG A 119 50.38 16.03 58.51
C ARG A 119 50.72 16.04 60.01
N GLN A 120 49.72 15.98 60.89
CA GLN A 120 49.88 16.07 62.34
C GLN A 120 49.40 14.78 63.03
N ILE A 121 50.34 13.93 63.43
CA ILE A 121 50.11 12.58 64.01
C ILE A 121 49.23 12.60 65.29
N TYR A 122 49.06 13.74 65.95
CA TYR A 122 48.30 13.83 67.21
C TYR A 122 46.77 13.84 67.04
N GLU A 123 46.23 13.99 65.83
CA GLU A 123 44.78 14.10 65.57
C GLU A 123 44.15 12.83 64.93
N ILE A 124 44.69 11.64 65.22
CA ILE A 124 44.26 10.37 64.60
C ILE A 124 42.74 10.13 64.72
N ASN A 125 42.11 10.45 65.85
CA ASN A 125 40.68 10.24 66.05
C ASN A 125 39.82 11.09 65.10
N ASN A 126 40.22 12.34 64.86
CA ASN A 126 39.52 13.24 63.93
C ASN A 126 39.71 12.79 62.48
N ILE A 127 40.90 12.29 62.13
CA ILE A 127 41.18 11.73 60.79
C ILE A 127 40.31 10.50 60.50
N VAL A 128 40.13 9.61 61.49
CA VAL A 128 39.28 8.42 61.34
C VAL A 128 37.83 8.83 61.09
N TRP A 129 37.30 9.81 61.84
CA TRP A 129 35.96 10.34 61.63
C TRP A 129 35.78 10.97 60.25
N MET A 130 36.70 11.85 59.84
CA MET A 130 36.67 12.47 58.50
C MET A 130 36.77 11.43 57.37
N SER A 131 37.56 10.36 57.56
CA SER A 131 37.67 9.26 56.60
C SER A 131 36.40 8.41 56.52
N LEU A 132 35.67 8.20 57.62
CA LEU A 132 34.36 7.55 57.61
C LEU A 132 33.32 8.37 56.85
N ILE A 133 33.37 9.71 56.99
CA ILE A 133 32.49 10.62 56.25
C ILE A 133 32.76 10.52 54.75
N GLU A 134 34.03 10.58 54.35
CA GLU A 134 34.45 10.40 52.96
C GLU A 134 34.02 9.04 52.38
N MET A 135 34.12 7.97 53.16
CA MET A 135 33.70 6.64 52.72
C MET A 135 32.19 6.56 52.46
N GLN A 136 31.37 7.23 53.28
CA GLN A 136 29.92 7.32 53.03
C GLN A 136 29.60 8.24 51.84
N PHE A 137 30.38 9.30 51.62
CA PHE A 137 30.26 10.15 50.44
C PHE A 137 30.54 9.35 49.15
N ILE A 138 31.66 8.61 49.10
CA ILE A 138 32.01 7.74 47.97
C ILE A 138 30.91 6.69 47.75
N LYS A 139 30.40 6.07 48.81
CA LYS A 139 29.30 5.10 48.72
C LYS A 139 28.04 5.71 48.09
N LYS A 140 27.69 6.95 48.47
CA LYS A 140 26.55 7.68 47.91
C LYS A 140 26.75 8.01 46.43
N GLU A 141 27.92 8.52 46.04
CA GLU A 141 28.22 8.82 44.63
C GLU A 141 28.24 7.57 43.76
N LEU A 142 28.80 6.46 44.25
CA LEU A 142 28.77 5.18 43.57
C LEU A 142 27.33 4.67 43.38
N MET A 143 26.48 4.78 44.40
CA MET A 143 25.07 4.40 44.30
C MET A 143 24.30 5.29 43.29
N ASN A 144 24.66 6.57 43.19
CA ASN A 144 24.09 7.48 42.21
C ASN A 144 24.53 7.12 40.78
N ALA A 145 25.83 6.82 40.59
CA ALA A 145 26.38 6.38 39.32
C ALA A 145 25.78 5.04 38.87
N LEU A 146 25.63 4.06 39.77
CA LEU A 146 24.99 2.78 39.49
C LEU A 146 23.53 2.97 39.03
N CYS A 147 22.79 3.86 39.69
CA CYS A 147 21.42 4.17 39.28
C CYS A 147 21.37 4.78 37.87
N SER A 148 22.28 5.69 37.54
CA SER A 148 22.39 6.22 36.17
C SER A 148 22.79 5.15 35.15
N MET A 149 23.61 4.18 35.56
CA MET A 149 24.01 3.05 34.71
C MET A 149 22.85 2.08 34.48
N ASP A 150 22.02 1.80 35.48
CA ASP A 150 20.82 0.99 35.36
C ASP A 150 19.82 1.64 34.37
N GLU A 151 19.66 2.97 34.44
CA GLU A 151 18.84 3.71 33.48
C GLU A 151 19.37 3.61 32.04
N LEU A 152 20.69 3.75 31.86
CA LEU A 152 21.33 3.63 30.55
C LEU A 152 21.29 2.19 30.01
N MET A 153 21.51 1.19 30.88
CA MET A 153 21.48 -0.22 30.50
C MET A 153 20.07 -0.64 30.11
N GLY A 154 19.05 -0.22 30.85
CA GLY A 154 17.66 -0.46 30.49
C GLY A 154 17.26 0.19 29.16
N SER A 155 17.69 1.43 28.90
CA SER A 155 17.44 2.08 27.61
C SER A 155 18.16 1.37 26.44
N ASN A 156 19.37 0.86 26.68
CA ASN A 156 20.15 0.16 25.66
C ASN A 156 19.60 -1.24 25.36
N GLU A 157 19.11 -1.96 26.38
CA GLU A 157 18.51 -3.27 26.21
C GLU A 157 17.25 -3.19 25.33
N ILE A 158 16.39 -2.20 25.56
CA ILE A 158 15.19 -1.97 24.73
C ILE A 158 15.58 -1.70 23.28
N ASN A 159 16.58 -0.85 23.05
CA ASN A 159 17.05 -0.53 21.70
C ASN A 159 17.61 -1.79 21.00
N MET A 160 18.38 -2.61 21.71
CA MET A 160 18.92 -3.88 21.19
C MET A 160 17.81 -4.90 20.86
N LYS A 161 16.81 -5.05 21.74
CA LYS A 161 15.65 -5.93 21.50
C LYS A 161 14.87 -5.49 20.26
N VAL A 162 14.64 -4.18 20.07
CA VAL A 162 13.96 -3.63 18.88
C VAL A 162 14.79 -3.82 17.62
N ALA A 163 16.11 -3.61 17.68
CA ALA A 163 17.02 -3.84 16.57
C ALA A 163 17.01 -5.32 16.12
N ALA A 164 16.97 -6.25 17.08
CA ALA A 164 16.88 -7.69 16.80
C ALA A 164 15.55 -8.12 16.13
N MET A 165 14.44 -7.42 16.40
CA MET A 165 13.15 -7.69 15.76
C MET A 165 13.01 -7.09 14.35
N THR A 166 13.80 -6.07 14.02
CA THR A 166 13.67 -5.32 12.76
C THR A 166 13.77 -6.21 11.50
N PRO A 167 14.70 -7.18 11.40
CA PRO A 167 14.76 -8.09 10.26
C PRO A 167 13.48 -8.94 10.07
N ALA A 168 12.84 -9.37 11.16
CA ALA A 168 11.62 -10.17 11.10
C ALA A 168 10.44 -9.38 10.51
N PHE A 169 10.30 -8.11 10.89
CA PHE A 169 9.28 -7.22 10.31
C PHE A 169 9.51 -6.94 8.82
N ILE A 170 10.77 -6.76 8.41
CA ILE A 170 11.14 -6.57 6.99
C ILE A 170 10.79 -7.82 6.19
N LEU A 171 11.13 -9.01 6.70
CA LEU A 171 10.77 -10.28 6.06
C LEU A 171 9.27 -10.46 5.95
N MET A 172 8.51 -10.17 7.00
CA MET A 172 7.05 -10.27 6.99
C MET A 172 6.41 -9.32 5.97
N TYR A 173 6.91 -8.08 5.88
CA TYR A 173 6.48 -7.11 4.87
C TYR A 173 6.85 -7.57 3.45
N GLY A 174 8.06 -8.11 3.27
CA GLY A 174 8.55 -8.67 2.02
C GLY A 174 7.67 -9.82 1.52
N ILE A 175 7.36 -10.79 2.39
CA ILE A 175 6.47 -11.91 2.09
C ILE A 175 5.07 -11.42 1.73
N ARG A 176 4.53 -10.42 2.45
CA ARG A 176 3.23 -9.83 2.12
C ARG A 176 3.21 -9.10 0.77
N SER A 177 4.30 -8.42 0.44
CA SER A 177 4.45 -7.70 -0.84
C SER A 177 4.59 -8.68 -2.01
N LEU A 178 5.49 -9.66 -1.88
CA LEU A 178 5.65 -10.74 -2.87
C LEU A 178 4.39 -11.58 -2.98
N GLY A 179 3.73 -11.90 -1.87
CA GLY A 179 2.49 -12.68 -1.86
C GLY A 179 1.38 -12.00 -2.65
N ARG A 180 1.27 -10.65 -2.60
CA ARG A 180 0.38 -9.92 -3.49
C ARG A 180 0.79 -10.09 -4.96
N TYR A 181 2.06 -9.88 -5.27
CA TYR A 181 2.58 -10.01 -6.63
C TYR A 181 2.41 -11.42 -7.21
N PHE A 182 2.80 -12.45 -6.47
CA PHE A 182 2.61 -13.86 -6.81
C PHE A 182 1.14 -14.25 -6.90
N ARG A 183 0.26 -13.71 -6.04
CA ARG A 183 -1.19 -13.90 -6.21
C ARG A 183 -1.71 -13.29 -7.52
N TYR A 184 -1.12 -12.20 -7.99
CA TYR A 184 -1.47 -11.64 -9.31
C TYR A 184 -0.83 -12.40 -10.48
N ALA A 185 0.40 -12.89 -10.32
CA ALA A 185 1.15 -13.56 -11.38
C ALA A 185 0.79 -15.04 -11.55
N LEU A 186 0.65 -15.77 -10.43
CA LEU A 186 0.52 -17.24 -10.41
C LEU A 186 -0.95 -17.71 -10.54
N LEU A 187 -1.90 -16.98 -9.94
CA LEU A 187 -3.29 -17.43 -9.89
C LEU A 187 -4.10 -17.13 -11.15
N LYS A 188 -3.60 -16.31 -12.11
CA LYS A 188 -4.29 -15.97 -13.38
C LYS A 188 -5.83 -15.85 -13.25
N LEU A 189 -6.33 -15.36 -12.11
CA LEU A 189 -7.73 -15.53 -11.70
C LEU A 189 -8.61 -14.42 -12.23
N GLY A 190 -8.40 -14.12 -13.51
CA GLY A 190 -9.18 -13.20 -14.28
C GLY A 190 -8.41 -12.73 -15.50
N LYS A 191 -9.13 -12.66 -16.63
CA LYS A 191 -8.72 -11.94 -17.85
C LYS A 191 -7.96 -10.67 -17.48
N SER A 192 -6.90 -10.30 -18.20
CA SER A 192 -6.21 -9.03 -17.93
C SER A 192 -7.21 -7.87 -17.98
N LYS A 193 -6.98 -6.78 -17.23
CA LYS A 193 -7.79 -5.55 -17.37
C LYS A 193 -7.83 -5.12 -18.85
N GLU A 194 -6.73 -5.34 -19.55
CA GLU A 194 -6.58 -5.05 -20.98
C GLU A 194 -7.45 -5.95 -21.85
N GLU A 195 -7.58 -7.24 -21.52
CA GLU A 195 -8.44 -8.18 -22.24
C GLU A 195 -9.92 -7.85 -22.02
N THR A 196 -10.33 -7.50 -20.79
CA THR A 196 -11.71 -7.05 -20.52
C THR A 196 -12.04 -5.77 -21.29
N PHE A 197 -11.10 -4.81 -21.34
CA PHE A 197 -11.30 -3.57 -22.10
C PHE A 197 -11.26 -3.81 -23.61
N ALA A 198 -10.42 -4.72 -24.10
CA ALA A 198 -10.39 -5.11 -25.51
C ALA A 198 -11.72 -5.76 -25.93
N HIS A 199 -12.23 -6.69 -25.11
CA HIS A 199 -13.52 -7.33 -25.35
C HIS A 199 -14.67 -6.32 -25.37
N PHE A 200 -14.70 -5.39 -24.42
CA PHE A 200 -15.70 -4.32 -24.39
C PHE A 200 -15.60 -3.39 -25.62
N ARG A 201 -14.39 -3.08 -26.11
CA ARG A 201 -14.20 -2.28 -27.33
C ARG A 201 -14.72 -2.99 -28.57
N THR A 202 -14.47 -4.29 -28.72
CA THR A 202 -14.95 -5.06 -29.87
C THR A 202 -16.47 -4.98 -29.98
N ILE A 203 -17.19 -5.11 -28.86
CA ILE A 203 -18.65 -5.03 -28.85
C ILE A 203 -19.14 -3.61 -29.21
N VAL A 204 -18.48 -2.56 -28.69
CA VAL A 204 -18.82 -1.17 -29.06
C VAL A 204 -18.55 -0.89 -30.54
N LEU A 205 -17.50 -1.47 -31.12
CA LEU A 205 -17.23 -1.39 -32.56
C LEU A 205 -18.28 -2.12 -33.39
N ASP A 206 -18.76 -3.26 -32.92
CA ASP A 206 -19.79 -4.02 -33.62
C ASP A 206 -21.13 -3.26 -33.59
N ILE A 207 -21.43 -2.55 -32.50
CA ILE A 207 -22.54 -1.58 -32.41
C ILE A 207 -22.34 -0.46 -33.44
N GLU A 208 -21.15 0.15 -33.50
CA GLU A 208 -20.85 1.23 -34.44
C GLU A 208 -20.99 0.76 -35.90
N ARG A 209 -20.45 -0.42 -36.24
CA ARG A 209 -20.55 -1.01 -37.58
C ARG A 209 -22.00 -1.27 -37.99
N LEU A 210 -22.81 -1.84 -37.09
CA LEU A 210 -24.22 -2.09 -37.34
C LEU A 210 -24.96 -0.78 -37.66
N LEU A 211 -24.68 0.28 -36.90
CA LEU A 211 -25.30 1.59 -37.11
C LEU A 211 -24.81 2.28 -38.40
N VAL A 212 -23.50 2.22 -38.71
CA VAL A 212 -22.92 2.82 -39.92
C VAL A 212 -23.39 2.13 -41.19
N MET A 213 -23.45 0.79 -41.20
CA MET A 213 -23.96 0.03 -42.36
C MET A 213 -25.42 0.36 -42.67
N ARG A 214 -26.18 0.84 -41.69
CA ARG A 214 -27.57 1.23 -41.86
C ARG A 214 -27.74 2.70 -42.27
N ASP A 215 -26.87 3.58 -41.79
CA ASP A 215 -26.87 5.01 -42.15
C ASP A 215 -26.41 5.23 -43.60
N ASN A 216 -25.56 4.34 -44.13
CA ASN A 216 -25.12 4.36 -45.53
C ASN A 216 -25.10 2.94 -46.13
N PRO A 217 -26.23 2.42 -46.65
CA PRO A 217 -26.22 1.12 -47.30
C PRO A 217 -25.30 1.16 -48.52
N PRO A 218 -24.46 0.13 -48.75
CA PRO A 218 -23.61 0.10 -49.93
C PRO A 218 -24.47 0.24 -51.18
N SER A 219 -24.11 1.19 -52.06
CA SER A 219 -24.79 1.36 -53.35
C SER A 219 -24.80 0.01 -54.06
N ALA A 220 -26.00 -0.44 -54.47
CA ALA A 220 -26.15 -1.68 -55.22
C ALA A 220 -25.10 -1.72 -56.35
N PRO A 221 -24.41 -2.84 -56.56
CA PRO A 221 -23.49 -2.95 -57.68
C PRO A 221 -24.24 -2.55 -58.96
N PRO A 222 -23.62 -1.76 -59.85
CA PRO A 222 -24.25 -1.40 -61.11
C PRO A 222 -24.74 -2.71 -61.78
N PRO A 223 -25.99 -2.75 -62.28
CA PRO A 223 -26.52 -3.97 -62.86
C PRO A 223 -25.53 -4.49 -63.90
N LEU A 224 -25.05 -5.71 -63.68
CA LEU A 224 -24.19 -6.39 -64.63
C LEU A 224 -24.95 -6.48 -65.96
N MET A 225 -24.49 -5.71 -66.93
CA MET A 225 -25.05 -5.60 -68.27
C MET A 225 -24.73 -6.88 -69.06
N TRP A 226 -25.31 -8.01 -68.64
CA TRP A 226 -25.17 -9.29 -69.32
C TRP A 226 -26.51 -9.66 -69.97
N GLY A 227 -26.63 -9.35 -71.27
CA GLY A 227 -27.68 -9.94 -72.11
C GLY A 227 -28.83 -9.04 -72.55
N ALA A 228 -28.56 -7.84 -73.07
CA ALA A 228 -29.51 -7.10 -73.92
C ALA A 228 -28.88 -6.78 -75.28
N ALA A 229 -28.37 -7.80 -75.95
CA ALA A 229 -27.98 -7.75 -77.36
C ALA A 229 -28.59 -8.96 -78.05
N ASN A 230 -29.84 -8.82 -78.50
CA ASN A 230 -30.43 -9.45 -79.69
C ASN A 230 -31.96 -9.30 -79.68
N ALA A 231 -32.46 -8.20 -80.25
CA ALA A 231 -33.76 -8.18 -80.88
C ALA A 231 -33.80 -7.08 -81.96
N ASN A 232 -33.82 -7.55 -83.20
CA ASN A 232 -34.24 -6.86 -84.43
C ASN A 232 -33.50 -5.60 -84.92
N LYS A 233 -32.51 -5.86 -85.78
CA LYS A 233 -32.36 -5.10 -87.03
C LYS A 233 -33.37 -5.65 -88.05
N ASN A 234 -34.41 -4.88 -88.39
CA ASN A 234 -34.80 -4.58 -89.77
C ASN A 234 -36.10 -3.75 -89.83
N SER A 235 -36.11 -2.85 -90.81
CA SER A 235 -37.18 -1.98 -91.31
C SER A 235 -37.37 -0.59 -90.67
N MET A 236 -36.77 0.38 -91.37
CA MET A 236 -37.41 1.55 -91.98
C MET A 236 -38.23 2.51 -91.09
N ALA A 237 -37.71 3.74 -90.95
CA ALA A 237 -38.37 4.96 -90.49
C ALA A 237 -39.56 5.35 -91.45
N PRO A 238 -40.49 6.29 -91.12
CA PRO A 238 -40.20 7.60 -90.52
C PRO A 238 -41.23 8.22 -89.52
N ILE A 239 -40.68 9.15 -88.70
CA ILE A 239 -41.23 10.44 -88.23
C ILE A 239 -42.71 10.49 -87.79
N SER A 240 -42.92 10.72 -86.48
CA SER A 240 -43.92 11.70 -85.98
C SER A 240 -43.55 12.19 -84.58
N VAL A 241 -43.82 13.48 -84.38
CA VAL A 241 -43.63 14.29 -83.18
C VAL A 241 -44.85 14.10 -82.28
N ASP A 242 -44.66 13.84 -80.98
CA ASP A 242 -45.36 14.56 -79.91
C ASP A 242 -44.87 14.19 -78.49
N PRO A 243 -44.96 15.12 -77.51
CA PRO A 243 -44.35 15.00 -76.19
C PRO A 243 -45.41 14.93 -75.07
N SER A 244 -45.62 13.77 -74.45
CA SER A 244 -46.21 13.68 -73.10
C SER A 244 -46.37 12.23 -72.65
N SER A 245 -45.59 11.80 -71.66
CA SER A 245 -46.03 10.89 -70.61
C SER A 245 -44.93 10.71 -69.58
N SER A 246 -45.10 11.47 -68.50
CA SER A 246 -44.75 11.08 -67.13
C SER A 246 -44.82 9.56 -66.92
N THR A 247 -43.74 8.98 -66.39
CA THR A 247 -43.69 8.20 -65.12
C THR A 247 -42.36 7.43 -65.08
N ALA A 248 -41.33 8.07 -64.55
CA ALA A 248 -40.17 7.36 -64.01
C ALA A 248 -39.58 8.23 -62.90
N ALA A 249 -39.95 7.90 -61.66
CA ALA A 249 -39.44 8.52 -60.46
C ALA A 249 -37.91 8.44 -60.44
N GLY A 250 -37.26 9.57 -60.65
CA GLY A 250 -35.82 9.75 -60.46
C GLY A 250 -35.47 9.81 -58.97
N PRO A 251 -34.27 9.34 -58.57
CA PRO A 251 -33.89 9.13 -57.18
C PRO A 251 -33.19 10.38 -56.62
N TYR A 252 -33.92 11.45 -56.37
CA TYR A 252 -33.37 12.61 -55.65
C TYR A 252 -34.44 13.24 -54.76
N GLY A 253 -34.30 13.02 -53.44
CA GLY A 253 -35.05 13.74 -52.42
C GLY A 253 -35.58 12.85 -51.30
N ASP A 254 -34.72 12.44 -50.37
CA ASP A 254 -35.16 12.19 -48.99
C ASP A 254 -34.16 12.87 -48.04
N LEU A 255 -34.33 14.18 -47.88
CA LEU A 255 -33.72 14.92 -46.78
C LEU A 255 -34.39 14.48 -45.48
N GLY A 256 -33.62 13.87 -44.58
CA GLY A 256 -33.92 13.88 -43.16
C GLY A 256 -35.00 12.89 -42.68
N ARG A 257 -35.16 11.74 -43.33
CA ARG A 257 -35.91 10.64 -42.70
C ARG A 257 -35.11 10.15 -41.50
N SER A 258 -35.67 10.36 -40.31
CA SER A 258 -35.26 9.69 -39.07
C SER A 258 -35.46 8.19 -39.27
N THR A 259 -34.48 7.51 -39.86
CA THR A 259 -34.51 6.07 -40.08
C THR A 259 -34.47 5.42 -38.72
N ILE A 260 -35.63 4.95 -38.25
CA ILE A 260 -35.74 4.11 -37.08
C ILE A 260 -35.20 2.73 -37.49
N LEU A 261 -34.41 2.11 -36.62
CA LEU A 261 -33.88 0.75 -36.84
C LEU A 261 -35.02 -0.22 -37.14
N ASN A 262 -34.77 -1.16 -38.05
CA ASN A 262 -35.69 -2.29 -38.26
C ASN A 262 -35.78 -3.12 -36.97
N ALA A 263 -36.89 -3.82 -36.76
CA ALA A 263 -37.11 -4.64 -35.56
C ALA A 263 -36.03 -5.72 -35.34
N GLU A 264 -35.47 -6.25 -36.44
CA GLU A 264 -34.37 -7.22 -36.41
C GLU A 264 -33.05 -6.60 -35.95
N ASP A 265 -32.68 -5.44 -36.51
CA ASP A 265 -31.48 -4.70 -36.16
C ASP A 265 -31.54 -4.13 -34.74
N LEU A 266 -32.73 -3.72 -34.29
CA LEU A 266 -32.98 -3.32 -32.91
C LEU A 266 -32.76 -4.48 -31.94
N GLY A 267 -33.18 -5.70 -32.32
CA GLY A 267 -32.91 -6.91 -31.55
C GLY A 267 -31.42 -7.20 -31.42
N MET A 268 -30.65 -7.06 -32.51
CA MET A 268 -29.21 -7.24 -32.53
C MET A 268 -28.48 -6.17 -31.69
N LEU A 269 -28.90 -4.91 -31.80
CA LEU A 269 -28.41 -3.82 -30.95
C LEU A 269 -28.65 -4.12 -29.47
N MET A 270 -29.84 -4.60 -29.11
CA MET A 270 -30.20 -4.91 -27.73
C MET A 270 -29.34 -6.05 -27.15
N LEU A 271 -28.99 -7.04 -27.98
CA LEU A 271 -28.08 -8.13 -27.59
C LEU A 271 -26.66 -7.61 -27.29
N LEU A 272 -26.11 -6.79 -28.18
CA LEU A 272 -24.77 -6.19 -27.99
C LEU A 272 -24.73 -5.28 -26.75
N VAL A 273 -25.79 -4.51 -26.51
CA VAL A 273 -25.91 -3.67 -25.30
C VAL A 273 -26.02 -4.53 -24.03
N ARG A 274 -26.79 -5.62 -24.08
CA ARG A 274 -26.88 -6.57 -22.95
C ARG A 274 -25.53 -7.21 -22.64
N GLU A 275 -24.75 -7.55 -23.67
CA GLU A 275 -23.40 -8.11 -23.49
C GLU A 275 -22.44 -7.09 -22.86
N CYS A 276 -22.45 -5.84 -23.34
CA CYS A 276 -21.73 -4.73 -22.72
C CYS A 276 -22.10 -4.53 -21.24
N ARG A 277 -23.40 -4.55 -20.91
CA ARG A 277 -23.89 -4.45 -19.53
C ARG A 277 -23.41 -5.63 -18.69
N THR A 278 -23.44 -6.85 -19.23
CA THR A 278 -23.01 -8.07 -18.54
C THR A 278 -21.53 -8.00 -18.17
N ILE A 279 -20.67 -7.60 -19.12
CA ILE A 279 -19.23 -7.44 -18.89
C ILE A 279 -18.95 -6.36 -17.83
N LEU A 280 -19.69 -5.24 -17.89
CA LEU A 280 -19.57 -4.14 -16.94
C LEU A 280 -19.95 -4.55 -15.52
N TRP A 281 -21.02 -5.35 -15.38
CA TRP A 281 -21.48 -5.86 -14.09
C TRP A 281 -20.57 -6.94 -13.51
N GLU A 282 -20.16 -7.92 -14.32
CA GLU A 282 -19.26 -9.01 -13.92
C GLU A 282 -17.89 -8.47 -13.46
N ASN A 283 -17.43 -7.39 -14.11
CA ASN A 283 -16.12 -6.79 -13.85
C ASN A 283 -16.21 -5.45 -13.08
N ARG A 284 -17.30 -5.18 -12.34
CA ARG A 284 -17.55 -3.89 -11.68
C ARG A 284 -16.40 -3.40 -10.79
N ARG A 285 -15.68 -4.32 -10.13
CA ARG A 285 -14.52 -3.98 -9.26
C ARG A 285 -13.31 -3.42 -10.03
N ARG A 286 -13.29 -3.57 -11.35
CA ARG A 286 -12.17 -3.16 -12.22
C ARG A 286 -12.39 -1.78 -12.85
N PHE A 287 -13.62 -1.30 -12.86
CA PHE A 287 -14.01 0.02 -13.35
C PHE A 287 -14.22 0.98 -12.17
N SER A 288 -14.02 2.28 -12.41
CA SER A 288 -14.41 3.31 -11.43
C SER A 288 -15.94 3.32 -11.29
N PRO A 289 -16.51 3.44 -10.08
CA PRO A 289 -17.96 3.42 -9.86
C PRO A 289 -18.69 4.54 -10.64
N ALA A 290 -18.05 5.70 -10.82
CA ALA A 290 -18.59 6.78 -11.65
C ALA A 290 -18.65 6.41 -13.13
N VAL A 291 -17.61 5.72 -13.63
CA VAL A 291 -17.56 5.26 -15.03
C VAL A 291 -18.62 4.19 -15.29
N VAL A 292 -18.83 3.25 -14.36
CA VAL A 292 -19.88 2.23 -14.48
C VAL A 292 -21.25 2.86 -14.62
N ARG A 293 -21.56 3.85 -13.78
CA ARG A 293 -22.84 4.56 -13.83
C ARG A 293 -23.01 5.29 -15.17
N ASN A 294 -22.04 6.11 -15.57
CA ASN A 294 -22.14 6.90 -16.80
C ASN A 294 -22.25 6.01 -18.05
N VAL A 295 -21.45 4.93 -18.14
CA VAL A 295 -21.52 3.97 -19.26
C VAL A 295 -22.88 3.27 -19.27
N SER A 296 -23.43 2.90 -18.11
CA SER A 296 -24.75 2.28 -18.04
C SER A 296 -25.87 3.23 -18.46
N GLU A 297 -25.73 4.52 -18.18
CA GLU A 297 -26.66 5.57 -18.62
C GLU A 297 -26.56 5.79 -20.14
N ASP A 298 -25.35 5.86 -20.70
CA ASP A 298 -25.14 5.98 -22.16
C ASP A 298 -25.70 4.75 -22.92
N LEU A 299 -25.50 3.54 -22.39
CA LEU A 299 -26.04 2.31 -22.97
C LEU A 299 -27.58 2.25 -22.88
N ALA A 300 -28.19 2.83 -21.84
CA ALA A 300 -29.65 2.96 -21.72
C ALA A 300 -30.22 3.98 -22.72
N GLU A 301 -29.50 5.09 -22.94
CA GLU A 301 -29.84 6.09 -23.94
C GLU A 301 -29.78 5.50 -25.36
N LEU A 302 -28.77 4.67 -25.64
CA LEU A 302 -28.57 4.00 -26.94
C LEU A 302 -29.73 3.07 -27.34
N VAL A 303 -30.30 2.34 -26.39
CA VAL A 303 -31.44 1.41 -26.62
C VAL A 303 -32.77 2.16 -26.75
N GLY A 304 -32.81 3.45 -26.39
CA GLY A 304 -34.03 4.23 -26.41
C GLY A 304 -34.95 3.97 -25.22
N GLU A 305 -34.42 3.52 -24.08
CA GLU A 305 -35.20 3.35 -22.83
C GLU A 305 -35.82 4.68 -22.34
N ARG A 306 -35.37 5.83 -22.89
CA ARG A 306 -35.88 7.19 -22.59
C ARG A 306 -36.63 7.85 -23.76
N GLY A 307 -36.86 7.16 -24.87
CA GLY A 307 -37.55 7.68 -26.06
C GLY A 307 -37.05 7.06 -27.37
N SER A 308 -37.79 7.21 -28.47
CA SER A 308 -37.37 6.74 -29.79
C SER A 308 -36.15 7.53 -30.28
N VAL A 309 -35.03 6.84 -30.50
CA VAL A 309 -33.76 7.45 -30.94
C VAL A 309 -33.53 7.14 -32.42
N SER A 310 -33.14 8.14 -33.21
CA SER A 310 -32.75 7.91 -34.61
C SER A 310 -31.36 7.28 -34.72
N VAL A 311 -31.07 6.58 -35.81
CA VAL A 311 -29.74 5.97 -36.06
C VAL A 311 -28.61 7.01 -35.97
N GLN A 312 -28.84 8.22 -36.49
CA GLN A 312 -27.89 9.32 -36.40
C GLN A 312 -27.63 9.78 -34.96
N GLN A 313 -28.66 9.83 -34.12
CA GLN A 313 -28.53 10.13 -32.68
C GLN A 313 -27.80 9.00 -31.94
N GLN A 314 -28.06 7.73 -32.30
CA GLN A 314 -27.35 6.58 -31.72
C GLN A 314 -25.84 6.63 -32.06
N LEU A 315 -25.48 6.97 -33.29
CA LEU A 315 -24.08 7.19 -33.69
C LEU A 315 -23.42 8.33 -32.92
N GLN A 316 -24.14 9.42 -32.63
CA GLN A 316 -23.63 10.51 -31.81
C GLN A 316 -23.37 10.08 -30.36
N ILE A 317 -24.24 9.24 -29.78
CA ILE A 317 -24.07 8.68 -28.43
C ILE A 317 -22.82 7.78 -28.39
N VAL A 318 -22.66 6.87 -29.36
CA VAL A 318 -21.47 6.00 -29.45
C VAL A 318 -20.20 6.84 -29.64
N GLY A 319 -20.23 7.86 -30.50
CA GLY A 319 -19.14 8.80 -30.68
C GLY A 319 -18.79 9.57 -29.39
N ARG A 320 -19.78 9.95 -28.59
CA ARG A 320 -19.59 10.56 -27.25
C ARG A 320 -18.93 9.57 -26.29
N MET A 321 -19.39 8.32 -26.24
CA MET A 321 -18.78 7.28 -25.40
C MET A 321 -17.30 7.07 -25.73
N CYS A 322 -16.96 6.95 -27.02
CA CYS A 322 -15.58 6.76 -27.47
C CYS A 322 -14.64 7.93 -27.11
N ARG A 323 -15.16 9.16 -27.01
CA ARG A 323 -14.41 10.36 -26.62
C ARG A 323 -14.30 10.55 -25.11
N THR A 324 -15.33 10.20 -24.35
CA THR A 324 -15.37 10.39 -22.89
C THR A 324 -14.53 9.34 -22.18
N TYR A 325 -14.60 8.09 -22.62
CA TYR A 325 -13.96 6.98 -21.90
C TYR A 325 -12.55 6.69 -22.42
N SER A 326 -11.54 6.94 -21.58
CA SER A 326 -10.13 6.70 -21.92
C SER A 326 -9.82 5.25 -22.27
N PHE A 327 -10.57 4.31 -21.71
CA PHE A 327 -10.44 2.89 -22.07
C PHE A 327 -11.06 2.57 -23.45
N LEU A 328 -11.83 3.44 -24.09
CA LEU A 328 -12.30 3.29 -25.48
C LEU A 328 -11.41 4.06 -26.48
N LYS A 329 -10.68 5.09 -26.05
CA LYS A 329 -9.85 5.98 -26.90
C LYS A 329 -8.75 5.31 -27.74
N VAL A 330 -8.32 4.10 -27.42
CA VAL A 330 -7.31 3.35 -28.20
C VAL A 330 -7.74 3.17 -29.67
N LEU A 331 -9.05 3.29 -29.94
CA LEU A 331 -9.64 3.19 -31.28
C LEU A 331 -9.32 4.36 -32.22
N SER A 332 -8.99 5.56 -31.71
CA SER A 332 -8.81 6.73 -32.60
C SER A 332 -7.35 6.99 -33.02
N THR A 333 -6.36 6.41 -32.32
CA THR A 333 -4.95 6.81 -32.50
C THR A 333 -4.00 5.67 -32.84
N GLY A 334 -4.45 4.40 -32.82
CA GLY A 334 -3.58 3.25 -33.10
C GLY A 334 -2.40 3.10 -32.12
N LEU A 335 -2.40 3.81 -30.99
CA LEU A 335 -1.28 3.83 -30.05
C LEU A 335 -1.53 2.89 -28.86
N PRO A 336 -0.51 2.11 -28.43
CA PRO A 336 -0.62 1.19 -27.30
C PRO A 336 -0.82 1.92 -25.97
N PHE A 337 -1.58 1.27 -25.07
CA PHE A 337 -2.08 1.78 -23.79
C PHE A 337 -1.00 2.36 -22.84
N LYS A 338 0.28 2.00 -23.02
CA LYS A 338 1.40 2.50 -22.21
C LYS A 338 1.72 3.98 -22.43
N LEU A 339 1.41 4.57 -23.59
CA LEU A 339 1.72 5.98 -23.86
C LEU A 339 0.66 6.96 -23.34
N VAL A 340 -0.61 6.58 -23.28
CA VAL A 340 -1.72 7.48 -22.88
C VAL A 340 -1.65 7.85 -21.40
N ARG A 341 -0.99 7.05 -20.56
CA ARG A 341 -0.89 7.32 -19.12
C ARG A 341 0.17 8.36 -18.74
N ARG A 342 0.99 8.83 -19.69
CA ARG A 342 2.05 9.83 -19.45
C ARG A 342 1.63 11.27 -19.77
N SER A 343 0.41 11.48 -20.27
CA SER A 343 -0.06 12.80 -20.72
C SER A 343 -1.40 13.22 -20.09
N GLY A 344 -1.69 12.73 -18.88
CA GLY A 344 -2.83 13.14 -18.07
C GLY A 344 -2.39 13.54 -16.67
#